data_AF-A0A6J3LU42-F1
#
_entry.id   AF-A0A6J3LU42-F1
#
_cell.length_a   1.000
_cell.length_b   1.000
_cell.length_c   1.000
_cell.angle_alpha   90.00
_cell.angle_beta   90.00
_cell.angle_gamma   90.00
#
_symmetry.space_group_name_H-M   'P 1'
#
loop_
_entity.id
_entity.type
_entity.pdbx_description
1 polymer ?
#
loop_
_entity_poly.entity_id
_entity_poly.type
_entity_poly.pdbx_seq_one_letter_code
_entity_poly.pdbx_strand_id
1 'polypeptide(L)'
;SINMASEYFEYEREWQLAVCRECRVAIWPAHAAAHLRGPVHRVPGAKAQQAADELQAWPGIVNHVSQFAIPIHVDRPVPALALYMDGIQCRLEPTTCRYINRSMRGIQEHWRTCHQWSVRSGRGGGSGAAKARDVEAAKARACAPLQCQRFFAQGPHSSYVEVRQPQQDPDPGAAPAASSSNSTEAAWLQIWKQASEAFDAGVAQAGRTITEGGMNEANPWLRRTGWAPYLAGQQRDELLQLVEAPAEQPDEQTSAGAASPEAAQRERIARAVWNAMAGVARASQATVTESGMMIRMQAVRTERDQVRHQPLQPYQERTSITKRCRPWQQMLMFFVRTQQARAAGEEAGPPYRFHQQQATAFSRMITAAEAAADAAADPADEPVSERVEV
;
A
#
# COMPACT_ATOMS: atom_id res chain seq x y z
N SER A 1 -2.06 21.71 -45.04
CA SER A 1 -1.39 20.57 -44.40
C SER A 1 -1.95 20.41 -43.01
N ILE A 2 -2.41 19.21 -42.64
CA ILE A 2 -2.80 18.90 -41.26
C ILE A 2 -1.52 19.04 -40.42
N ASN A 3 -1.56 19.86 -39.38
CA ASN A 3 -0.46 20.07 -38.44
C ASN A 3 -0.16 18.74 -37.73
N MET A 4 1.12 18.34 -37.64
CA MET A 4 1.56 17.05 -37.12
C MET A 4 1.12 16.86 -35.66
N ALA A 5 1.09 17.93 -34.87
CA ALA A 5 0.58 17.86 -33.50
C ALA A 5 -0.92 17.49 -33.47
N SER A 6 -1.72 17.95 -34.43
CA SER A 6 -3.17 17.66 -34.48
C SER A 6 -3.51 16.20 -34.80
N GLU A 7 -2.55 15.44 -35.33
CA GLU A 7 -2.67 13.98 -35.55
C GLU A 7 -2.78 13.24 -34.22
N TYR A 8 -1.99 13.64 -33.22
CA TYR A 8 -1.90 12.95 -31.93
C TYR A 8 -2.69 13.65 -30.81
N PHE A 9 -2.84 14.97 -30.92
CA PHE A 9 -3.39 15.80 -29.86
C PHE A 9 -4.64 16.56 -30.32
N GLU A 10 -5.55 16.73 -29.38
CA GLU A 10 -6.72 17.58 -29.48
C GLU A 10 -6.54 18.78 -28.56
N TYR A 11 -6.89 19.98 -29.05
CA TYR A 11 -6.83 21.19 -28.23
C TYR A 11 -8.14 21.36 -27.47
N GLU A 12 -8.09 21.15 -26.16
CA GLU A 12 -9.19 21.42 -25.25
C GLU A 12 -9.21 22.91 -24.89
N ARG A 13 -10.14 23.66 -25.50
CA ARG A 13 -10.14 25.13 -25.50
C ARG A 13 -10.51 25.72 -24.15
N GLU A 14 -11.44 25.09 -23.43
CA GLU A 14 -11.92 25.59 -22.12
C GLU A 14 -10.79 25.56 -21.09
N TRP A 15 -9.97 24.51 -21.15
CA TRP A 15 -8.88 24.28 -20.21
C TRP A 15 -7.52 24.69 -20.77
N GLN A 16 -7.47 25.08 -22.05
CA GLN A 16 -6.25 25.47 -22.78
C GLN A 16 -5.16 24.38 -22.75
N LEU A 17 -5.57 23.11 -22.80
CA LEU A 17 -4.67 21.95 -22.69
C LEU A 17 -4.62 21.17 -24.01
N ALA A 18 -3.46 20.58 -24.30
CA ALA A 18 -3.38 19.54 -25.31
C ALA A 18 -3.69 18.18 -24.68
N VAL A 19 -4.63 17.45 -25.29
CA VAL A 19 -5.06 16.13 -24.83
C VAL A 19 -4.70 15.10 -25.87
N CYS A 20 -4.00 14.03 -25.47
CA CYS A 20 -3.70 12.93 -26.38
C CYS A 20 -5.00 12.21 -26.77
N ARG A 21 -5.21 12.02 -28.08
CA ARG A 21 -6.44 11.42 -28.63
C ARG A 21 -6.63 9.97 -28.20
N GLU A 22 -5.57 9.17 -28.17
CA GLU A 22 -5.64 7.74 -27.79
C GLU A 22 -5.59 7.56 -26.28
N CYS A 23 -4.64 8.23 -25.59
CA CYS A 23 -4.47 8.07 -24.15
C CYS A 23 -5.53 8.83 -23.34
N ARG A 24 -6.25 9.78 -23.95
CA ARG A 24 -7.36 10.55 -23.36
C ARG A 24 -6.96 11.24 -22.05
N VAL A 25 -5.74 11.77 -22.03
CA VAL A 25 -5.13 12.54 -20.93
C VAL A 25 -4.43 13.78 -21.50
N ALA A 26 -4.43 14.85 -20.72
CA ALA A 26 -3.69 16.06 -20.99
C ALA A 26 -2.17 15.81 -20.89
N ILE A 27 -1.42 16.44 -21.79
CA ILE A 27 0.03 16.33 -21.90
C ILE A 27 0.62 17.74 -21.94
N TRP A 28 1.61 17.99 -21.09
CA TRP A 28 2.38 19.23 -21.13
C TRP A 28 3.19 19.31 -22.42
N PRO A 29 3.32 20.48 -23.06
CA PRO A 29 4.10 20.62 -24.30
C PRO A 29 5.53 20.08 -24.17
N ALA A 30 6.21 20.42 -23.07
CA ALA A 30 7.55 19.92 -22.76
C ALA A 30 7.65 18.38 -22.64
N HIS A 31 6.55 17.69 -22.39
CA HIS A 31 6.49 16.24 -22.24
C HIS A 31 5.92 15.53 -23.48
N ALA A 32 5.41 16.25 -24.47
CA ALA A 32 4.77 15.68 -25.66
C ALA A 32 5.70 14.74 -26.43
N ALA A 33 6.94 15.16 -26.70
CA ALA A 33 7.91 14.31 -27.41
C ALA A 33 8.29 13.05 -26.63
N ALA A 34 8.37 13.12 -25.29
CA ALA A 34 8.63 11.95 -24.45
C ALA A 34 7.43 10.99 -24.43
N HIS A 35 6.21 11.54 -24.36
CA HIS A 35 4.97 10.76 -24.39
C HIS A 35 4.81 10.00 -25.71
N LEU A 36 5.01 10.66 -26.86
CA LEU A 36 4.88 10.05 -28.19
C LEU A 36 5.93 8.97 -28.46
N ARG A 37 7.16 9.12 -27.92
CA ARG A 37 8.19 8.07 -27.97
C ARG A 37 7.91 6.91 -27.04
N GLY A 38 6.96 7.08 -26.12
CA GLY A 38 6.56 6.07 -25.16
C GLY A 38 6.01 4.80 -25.81
N PRO A 39 5.79 3.76 -25.00
CA PRO A 39 5.44 2.43 -25.48
C PRO A 39 4.10 2.35 -26.21
N VAL A 40 3.19 3.30 -25.94
CA VAL A 40 1.85 3.37 -26.54
C VAL A 40 1.93 3.80 -27.99
N HIS A 41 2.62 4.91 -28.30
CA HIS A 41 2.62 5.50 -29.64
C HIS A 41 3.87 5.16 -30.47
N ARG A 42 5.03 4.94 -29.83
CA ARG A 42 6.30 4.55 -30.47
C ARG A 42 6.68 5.42 -31.69
N VAL A 43 6.35 6.70 -31.63
CA VAL A 43 6.61 7.65 -32.73
C VAL A 43 8.13 7.90 -32.83
N PRO A 44 8.71 7.90 -34.04
CA PRO A 44 10.12 8.22 -34.24
C PRO A 44 10.52 9.59 -33.68
N GLY A 45 11.72 9.70 -33.12
CA GLY A 45 12.15 10.88 -32.36
C GLY A 45 12.03 12.21 -33.09
N ALA A 46 12.39 12.27 -34.37
CA ALA A 46 12.27 13.51 -35.16
C ALA A 46 10.81 13.96 -35.33
N LYS A 47 9.89 13.02 -35.59
CA LYS A 47 8.46 13.31 -35.70
C LYS A 47 7.84 13.69 -34.36
N ALA A 48 8.23 12.99 -33.29
CA ALA A 48 7.78 13.29 -31.94
C ALA A 48 8.21 14.68 -31.47
N GLN A 49 9.44 15.10 -31.82
CA GLN A 49 9.93 16.45 -31.51
C GLN A 49 9.19 17.51 -32.33
N GLN A 50 9.01 17.28 -33.64
CA GLN A 50 8.24 18.18 -34.49
C GLN A 50 6.81 18.40 -33.95
N ALA A 51 6.12 17.31 -33.57
CA ALA A 51 4.79 17.40 -32.97
C ALA A 51 4.78 18.18 -31.64
N ALA A 52 5.82 18.03 -30.82
CA ALA A 52 5.95 18.78 -29.57
C ALA A 52 6.21 20.28 -29.80
N ASP A 53 7.09 20.62 -30.74
CA ASP A 53 7.41 22.00 -31.10
C ASP A 53 6.17 22.72 -31.68
N GLU A 54 5.43 22.04 -32.55
CA GLU A 54 4.17 22.54 -33.11
C GLU A 54 3.11 22.75 -32.02
N LEU A 55 3.03 21.84 -31.04
CA LEU A 55 2.08 21.93 -29.92
C LEU A 55 2.43 23.06 -28.96
N GLN A 56 3.72 23.32 -28.72
CA GLN A 56 4.18 24.46 -27.91
C GLN A 56 3.81 25.80 -28.56
N ALA A 57 3.71 25.85 -29.89
CA ALA A 57 3.30 27.02 -30.65
C ALA A 57 1.77 27.22 -30.72
N TRP A 58 0.96 26.33 -30.13
CA TRP A 58 -0.50 26.48 -30.14
C TRP A 58 -0.94 27.75 -29.41
N PRO A 59 -1.76 28.61 -30.03
CA PRO A 59 -2.20 29.86 -29.40
C PRO A 59 -2.94 29.61 -28.09
N GLY A 60 -2.46 30.22 -27.02
CA GLY A 60 -3.11 30.17 -25.70
C GLY A 60 -2.99 28.84 -24.97
N ILE A 61 -2.10 27.92 -25.40
CA ILE A 61 -1.87 26.68 -24.67
C ILE A 61 -1.13 26.94 -23.35
N VAL A 62 -1.52 26.22 -22.29
CA VAL A 62 -0.79 26.23 -21.02
C VAL A 62 0.52 25.45 -21.17
N ASN A 63 1.64 26.14 -20.96
CA ASN A 63 2.97 25.57 -21.18
C ASN A 63 3.63 25.05 -19.90
N HIS A 64 3.19 25.53 -18.73
CA HIS A 64 3.80 25.21 -17.45
C HIS A 64 2.78 24.76 -16.41
N VAL A 65 3.23 23.87 -15.52
CA VAL A 65 2.42 23.33 -14.43
C VAL A 65 1.82 24.44 -13.56
N SER A 66 2.58 25.49 -13.25
CA SER A 66 2.15 26.60 -12.39
C SER A 66 1.03 27.47 -12.96
N GLN A 67 0.79 27.39 -14.27
CA GLN A 67 -0.23 28.19 -14.97
C GLN A 67 -1.60 27.49 -15.00
N PHE A 68 -1.67 26.23 -14.56
CA PHE A 68 -2.91 25.47 -14.52
C PHE A 68 -3.30 25.19 -13.06
N ALA A 69 -4.52 25.58 -12.70
CA ALA A 69 -5.15 25.15 -11.46
C ALA A 69 -6.12 24.01 -11.76
N ILE A 70 -5.99 22.90 -11.05
CA ILE A 70 -6.93 21.80 -11.18
C ILE A 70 -8.30 22.23 -10.60
N PRO A 71 -9.41 22.08 -11.34
CA PRO A 71 -10.73 22.38 -10.82
C PRO A 71 -11.11 21.45 -9.67
N ILE A 72 -11.95 21.95 -8.76
CA ILE A 72 -12.48 21.16 -7.64
C ILE A 72 -13.49 20.11 -8.15
N HIS A 73 -14.29 20.49 -9.15
CA HIS A 73 -15.23 19.66 -9.89
C HIS A 73 -15.40 20.24 -11.29
N VAL A 74 -15.91 19.43 -12.22
CA VAL A 74 -16.36 19.87 -13.54
C VAL A 74 -17.86 19.60 -13.69
N ASP A 75 -18.62 20.58 -14.18
CA ASP A 75 -20.08 20.48 -14.29
C ASP A 75 -20.55 19.66 -15.50
N ARG A 76 -19.64 19.40 -16.43
CA ARG A 76 -19.85 18.54 -17.60
C ARG A 76 -18.58 17.73 -17.85
N PRO A 77 -18.69 16.48 -18.35
CA PRO A 77 -17.52 15.72 -18.76
C PRO A 77 -16.75 16.49 -19.83
N VAL A 78 -15.44 16.65 -19.63
CA VAL A 78 -14.52 17.19 -20.63
C VAL A 78 -14.42 16.17 -21.77
N PRO A 79 -14.93 16.47 -22.98
CA PRO A 79 -15.08 15.46 -24.04
C PRO A 79 -13.77 14.91 -24.58
N ALA A 80 -12.63 15.57 -24.36
CA ALA A 80 -11.31 15.08 -24.77
C ALA A 80 -10.71 14.07 -23.76
N LEU A 81 -11.18 14.04 -22.51
CA LEU A 81 -10.63 13.19 -21.44
C LEU A 81 -11.41 11.88 -21.27
N ALA A 82 -10.77 10.88 -20.67
CA ALA A 82 -11.43 9.63 -20.30
C ALA A 82 -12.39 9.86 -19.12
N LEU A 83 -13.67 9.53 -19.29
CA LEU A 83 -14.68 9.50 -18.23
C LEU A 83 -14.68 8.16 -17.53
N TYR A 84 -14.60 8.18 -16.21
CA TYR A 84 -14.57 7.00 -15.35
C TYR A 84 -15.82 6.95 -14.49
N MET A 85 -16.50 5.81 -14.51
CA MET A 85 -17.75 5.57 -13.76
C MET A 85 -17.50 4.87 -12.41
N ASP A 86 -16.26 4.47 -12.16
CA ASP A 86 -15.79 3.75 -10.97
C ASP A 86 -15.08 4.66 -9.96
N GLY A 87 -15.32 5.98 -10.02
CA GLY A 87 -14.74 6.93 -9.09
C GLY A 87 -15.31 6.78 -7.67
N ILE A 88 -14.46 6.93 -6.67
CA ILE A 88 -14.81 6.86 -5.25
C ILE A 88 -14.24 8.08 -4.55
N GLN A 89 -15.07 8.82 -3.81
CA GLN A 89 -14.68 9.98 -3.03
C GLN A 89 -14.59 9.64 -1.55
N CYS A 90 -13.57 10.16 -0.86
CA CYS A 90 -13.51 10.14 0.59
C CYS A 90 -14.58 11.08 1.20
N ARG A 91 -15.30 10.60 2.23
CA ARG A 91 -16.32 11.35 2.98
C ARG A 91 -16.05 11.43 4.49
N LEU A 92 -14.87 11.04 4.95
CA LEU A 92 -14.52 11.13 6.37
C LEU A 92 -14.50 12.57 6.89
N GLU A 93 -14.06 13.51 6.05
CA GLU A 93 -14.07 14.94 6.37
C GLU A 93 -14.49 15.74 5.14
N PRO A 94 -15.81 15.84 4.84
CA PRO A 94 -16.32 16.35 3.56
C PRO A 94 -15.94 17.82 3.25
N THR A 95 -15.60 18.60 4.27
CA THR A 95 -15.25 20.02 4.14
C THR A 95 -13.80 20.24 3.72
N THR A 96 -12.89 19.36 4.14
CA THR A 96 -11.43 19.50 3.96
C THR A 96 -10.87 18.46 3.00
N CYS A 97 -11.47 17.27 2.92
CA CYS A 97 -11.00 16.17 2.11
C CYS A 97 -11.91 15.96 0.89
N ARG A 98 -11.29 16.13 -0.28
CA ARG A 98 -11.92 15.90 -1.59
C ARG A 98 -11.19 14.83 -2.40
N TYR A 99 -10.48 13.94 -1.72
CA TYR A 99 -9.69 12.92 -2.38
C TYR A 99 -10.60 11.94 -3.13
N ILE A 100 -10.27 11.72 -4.40
CA ILE A 100 -10.96 10.77 -5.28
C ILE A 100 -9.95 9.73 -5.78
N ASN A 101 -10.37 8.47 -5.78
CA ASN A 101 -9.62 7.37 -6.36
C ASN A 101 -10.60 6.40 -7.04
N ARG A 102 -10.12 5.61 -8.01
CA ARG A 102 -10.94 4.62 -8.70
C ARG A 102 -10.92 3.24 -8.06
N SER A 103 -10.20 3.09 -6.95
CA SER A 103 -10.03 1.82 -6.23
C SER A 103 -10.29 1.99 -4.74
N MET A 104 -11.01 1.02 -4.14
CA MET A 104 -11.20 0.98 -2.69
C MET A 104 -9.88 0.85 -1.93
N ARG A 105 -8.88 0.16 -2.51
CA ARG A 105 -7.54 0.08 -1.92
C ARG A 105 -6.89 1.45 -1.78
N GLY A 106 -6.94 2.28 -2.83
CA GLY A 106 -6.40 3.63 -2.80
C GLY A 106 -7.13 4.53 -1.80
N ILE A 107 -8.45 4.38 -1.68
CA ILE A 107 -9.25 5.08 -0.67
C ILE A 107 -8.87 4.66 0.75
N GLN A 108 -8.70 3.35 1.01
CA GLN A 108 -8.27 2.86 2.32
C GLN A 108 -6.86 3.30 2.70
N GLU A 109 -5.96 3.40 1.72
CA GLU A 109 -4.63 3.95 1.94
C GLU A 109 -4.70 5.43 2.30
N HIS A 110 -5.46 6.21 1.54
CA HIS A 110 -5.73 7.61 1.83
C HIS A 110 -6.34 7.81 3.23
N TRP A 111 -7.31 7.00 3.65
CA TRP A 111 -7.87 7.05 5.00
C TRP A 111 -6.80 6.88 6.08
N ARG A 112 -5.89 5.92 5.90
CA ARG A 112 -4.79 5.66 6.84
C ARG A 112 -3.79 6.81 6.88
N THR A 113 -3.45 7.40 5.74
CA THR A 113 -2.40 8.41 5.66
C THR A 113 -2.90 9.81 6.03
N CYS A 114 -4.08 10.20 5.52
CA CYS A 114 -4.61 11.55 5.65
C CYS A 114 -5.55 11.71 6.85
N HIS A 115 -6.30 10.67 7.21
CA HIS A 115 -7.28 10.72 8.29
C HIS A 115 -6.90 9.88 9.52
N GLN A 116 -5.79 9.13 9.47
CA GLN A 116 -5.42 8.14 10.49
C GLN A 116 -6.58 7.18 10.83
N TRP A 117 -7.47 6.95 9.86
CA TRP A 117 -8.67 6.15 10.02
C TRP A 117 -8.53 4.82 9.29
N SER A 118 -9.12 3.77 9.87
CA SER A 118 -9.25 2.48 9.21
C SER A 118 -10.59 1.86 9.55
N VAL A 119 -11.17 1.14 8.61
CA VAL A 119 -12.47 0.46 8.76
C VAL A 119 -12.45 -0.55 9.93
N ARG A 120 -11.26 -1.05 10.30
CA ARG A 120 -11.08 -2.01 11.39
C ARG A 120 -10.51 -1.33 12.64
N SER A 121 -11.27 -0.44 13.25
CA SER A 121 -10.98 0.04 14.62
C SER A 121 -11.59 -0.93 15.63
N GLY A 122 -10.87 -2.02 15.95
CA GLY A 122 -11.28 -2.92 17.03
C GLY A 122 -10.40 -4.17 17.13
N ARG A 123 -9.69 -4.31 18.26
CA ARG A 123 -9.05 -5.56 18.70
C ARG A 123 -10.16 -6.56 19.00
N GLY A 124 -10.42 -7.46 18.07
CA GLY A 124 -11.39 -8.54 18.25
C GLY A 124 -11.33 -9.44 17.03
N GLY A 125 -10.65 -10.56 17.17
CA GLY A 125 -10.69 -11.67 16.21
C GLY A 125 -12.10 -12.23 16.18
N GLY A 126 -12.68 -12.34 14.99
CA GLY A 126 -14.02 -12.88 14.80
C GLY A 126 -14.49 -12.65 13.37
N SER A 127 -14.68 -13.75 12.64
CA SER A 127 -15.29 -13.80 11.31
C SER A 127 -16.79 -14.05 11.49
N GLY A 128 -17.61 -13.00 11.38
CA GLY A 128 -19.07 -13.12 11.51
C GLY A 128 -19.79 -12.18 10.56
N ALA A 129 -20.96 -12.61 10.06
CA ALA A 129 -21.76 -11.86 9.09
C ALA A 129 -22.17 -10.45 9.60
N ALA A 130 -22.41 -10.30 10.91
CA ALA A 130 -22.70 -9.01 11.53
C ALA A 130 -21.52 -8.03 11.41
N LYS A 131 -20.29 -8.48 11.69
CA LYS A 131 -19.09 -7.65 11.60
C LYS A 131 -18.76 -7.27 10.15
N ALA A 132 -19.02 -8.17 9.20
CA ALA A 132 -18.91 -7.85 7.77
C ALA A 132 -19.90 -6.75 7.36
N ARG A 133 -21.14 -6.79 7.87
CA ARG A 133 -22.14 -5.72 7.66
C ARG A 133 -21.71 -4.40 8.27
N ASP A 134 -21.13 -4.41 9.47
CA ASP A 134 -20.64 -3.18 10.13
C ASP A 134 -19.47 -2.55 9.36
N VAL A 135 -18.54 -3.38 8.87
CA VAL A 135 -17.42 -2.96 8.01
C VAL A 135 -17.95 -2.34 6.72
N GLU A 136 -18.95 -2.96 6.10
CA GLU A 136 -19.53 -2.44 4.87
C GLU A 136 -20.31 -1.15 5.09
N ALA A 137 -21.09 -1.06 6.17
CA ALA A 137 -21.78 0.16 6.58
C ALA A 137 -20.79 1.29 6.91
N ALA A 138 -19.65 0.98 7.54
CA ALA A 138 -18.60 1.96 7.82
C ALA A 138 -17.95 2.47 6.53
N LYS A 139 -17.68 1.60 5.54
CA LYS A 139 -17.20 2.03 4.22
C LYS A 139 -18.23 2.91 3.51
N ALA A 140 -19.49 2.49 3.48
CA ALA A 140 -20.58 3.23 2.83
C ALA A 140 -20.77 4.64 3.42
N ARG A 141 -20.47 4.84 4.70
CA ARG A 141 -20.44 6.18 5.33
C ARG A 141 -19.17 6.96 5.00
N ALA A 142 -18.03 6.28 4.89
CA ALA A 142 -16.71 6.89 4.72
C ALA A 142 -16.34 7.21 3.26
N CYS A 143 -17.09 6.72 2.28
CA CYS A 143 -16.91 7.06 0.88
C CYS A 143 -18.22 7.09 0.11
N ALA A 144 -18.19 7.66 -1.09
CA ALA A 144 -19.28 7.53 -2.04
C ALA A 144 -18.80 7.34 -3.47
N PRO A 145 -19.57 6.61 -4.29
CA PRO A 145 -19.32 6.54 -5.71
C PRO A 145 -19.60 7.89 -6.38
N LEU A 146 -18.84 8.18 -7.44
CA LEU A 146 -19.08 9.29 -8.34
C LEU A 146 -18.48 9.01 -9.72
N GLN A 147 -18.83 9.86 -10.69
CA GLN A 147 -18.16 9.90 -11.97
C GLN A 147 -16.96 10.84 -11.86
N CYS A 148 -15.81 10.42 -12.38
CA CYS A 148 -14.62 11.25 -12.33
C CYS A 148 -13.86 11.29 -13.64
N GLN A 149 -13.09 12.35 -13.80
CA GLN A 149 -12.09 12.49 -14.86
C GLN A 149 -10.75 12.84 -14.23
N ARG A 150 -9.69 12.76 -15.02
CA ARG A 150 -8.37 13.20 -14.64
C ARG A 150 -7.71 13.86 -15.83
N PHE A 151 -7.15 15.05 -15.60
CA PHE A 151 -6.44 15.78 -16.64
C PHE A 151 -5.12 15.09 -16.95
N PHE A 152 -4.22 14.94 -15.96
CA PHE A 152 -2.87 14.42 -16.21
C PHE A 152 -2.68 13.01 -15.64
N ALA A 153 -2.01 12.12 -16.38
CA ALA A 153 -1.84 10.73 -15.95
C ALA A 153 -0.92 10.56 -14.71
N GLN A 154 0.11 11.40 -14.60
CA GLN A 154 1.17 11.32 -13.58
C GLN A 154 1.68 12.72 -13.23
N GLY A 155 2.30 12.85 -12.04
CA GLY A 155 2.92 14.09 -11.58
C GLY A 155 1.93 15.10 -10.98
N PRO A 156 2.29 16.39 -10.92
CA PRO A 156 1.40 17.44 -10.45
C PRO A 156 0.08 17.47 -11.24
N HIS A 157 -1.03 17.77 -10.56
CA HIS A 157 -2.39 17.82 -11.15
C HIS A 157 -2.91 16.47 -11.70
N SER A 158 -2.36 15.35 -11.23
CA SER A 158 -2.85 14.00 -11.55
C SER A 158 -3.95 13.48 -10.63
N SER A 159 -4.55 14.33 -9.79
CA SER A 159 -5.71 13.95 -8.99
C SER A 159 -6.96 13.79 -9.87
N TYR A 160 -7.85 12.90 -9.45
CA TYR A 160 -9.18 12.79 -10.05
C TYR A 160 -10.05 13.96 -9.62
N VAL A 161 -10.92 14.40 -10.53
CA VAL A 161 -11.87 15.48 -10.35
C VAL A 161 -13.28 14.91 -10.52
N GLU A 162 -14.19 15.30 -9.64
CA GLU A 162 -15.61 14.94 -9.74
C GLU A 162 -16.23 15.54 -11.01
N VAL A 163 -16.97 14.73 -11.75
CA VAL A 163 -17.85 15.20 -12.83
C VAL A 163 -19.27 15.23 -12.29
N ARG A 164 -19.80 16.43 -12.09
CA ARG A 164 -21.20 16.63 -11.72
C ARG A 164 -22.04 16.49 -12.98
N GLN A 165 -23.21 15.89 -12.87
CA GLN A 165 -24.22 16.05 -13.90
C GLN A 165 -24.99 17.34 -13.60
N PRO A 166 -25.34 18.15 -14.61
CA PRO A 166 -26.27 19.24 -14.39
C PRO A 166 -27.57 18.63 -13.88
N GLN A 167 -27.92 18.97 -12.65
CA GLN A 167 -29.24 18.70 -12.11
C GLN A 167 -30.21 19.33 -13.10
N GLN A 168 -31.01 18.52 -13.79
CA GLN A 168 -32.10 19.05 -14.60
C GLN A 168 -32.99 19.80 -13.62
N ASP A 169 -33.04 21.13 -13.73
CA ASP A 169 -34.01 21.92 -12.99
C ASP A 169 -35.40 21.33 -13.28
N PRO A 170 -36.20 21.04 -12.26
CA PRO A 170 -37.55 20.54 -12.47
C PRO A 170 -38.33 21.62 -13.24
N ASP A 171 -38.70 21.31 -14.48
CA ASP A 171 -39.62 22.10 -15.28
C ASP A 171 -40.93 22.31 -14.46
N PRO A 172 -41.34 23.55 -14.14
CA PRO A 172 -42.52 23.78 -13.31
C PRO A 172 -43.85 23.37 -13.97
N GLY A 173 -43.84 22.81 -15.19
CA GLY A 173 -45.04 22.40 -15.93
C GLY A 173 -45.30 20.89 -16.04
N ALA A 174 -44.38 20.01 -15.63
CA ALA A 174 -44.53 18.57 -15.86
C ALA A 174 -45.15 17.85 -14.66
N ALA A 175 -46.35 17.29 -14.84
CA ALA A 175 -47.00 16.40 -13.88
C ALA A 175 -46.09 15.21 -13.51
N PRO A 176 -46.21 14.64 -12.29
CA PRO A 176 -45.25 13.66 -11.79
C PRO A 176 -45.40 12.33 -12.54
N ALA A 177 -44.57 12.13 -13.57
CA ALA A 177 -44.33 10.81 -14.11
C ALA A 177 -43.48 10.05 -13.07
N ALA A 178 -44.02 8.94 -12.57
CA ALA A 178 -43.36 8.08 -11.60
C ALA A 178 -41.94 7.73 -12.06
N SER A 179 -41.00 7.98 -11.14
CA SER A 179 -39.55 7.73 -11.16
C SER A 179 -39.08 6.58 -12.04
N SER A 180 -38.47 6.91 -13.18
CA SER A 180 -37.60 6.00 -13.95
C SER A 180 -36.14 6.05 -13.47
N SER A 181 -35.80 6.85 -12.45
CA SER A 181 -34.45 6.99 -11.88
C SER A 181 -33.99 5.80 -11.03
N ASN A 182 -34.91 5.04 -10.43
CA ASN A 182 -34.56 3.90 -9.58
C ASN A 182 -34.03 2.70 -10.39
N SER A 183 -34.39 2.59 -11.67
CA SER A 183 -33.97 1.50 -12.55
C SER A 183 -32.50 1.64 -12.98
N THR A 184 -32.08 2.86 -13.31
CA THR A 184 -30.70 3.15 -13.71
C THR A 184 -29.78 3.07 -12.51
N GLU A 185 -30.11 3.70 -11.38
CA GLU A 185 -29.26 3.67 -10.17
C GLU A 185 -29.09 2.25 -9.58
N ALA A 186 -30.15 1.43 -9.58
CA ALA A 186 -30.05 0.02 -9.17
C ALA A 186 -29.24 -0.82 -10.17
N ALA A 187 -29.40 -0.59 -11.49
CA ALA A 187 -28.58 -1.25 -12.51
C ALA A 187 -27.10 -0.83 -12.40
N TRP A 188 -26.82 0.44 -12.10
CA TRP A 188 -25.48 0.97 -11.87
C TRP A 188 -24.82 0.37 -10.62
N LEU A 189 -25.55 0.24 -9.51
CA LEU A 189 -25.08 -0.42 -8.29
C LEU A 189 -24.77 -1.91 -8.52
N GLN A 190 -25.54 -2.60 -9.35
CA GLN A 190 -25.29 -4.00 -9.70
C GLN A 190 -24.08 -4.17 -10.63
N ILE A 191 -23.95 -3.33 -11.66
CA ILE A 191 -22.77 -3.32 -12.55
C ILE A 191 -21.51 -2.99 -11.74
N TRP A 192 -21.59 -2.03 -10.81
CA TRP A 192 -20.51 -1.68 -9.90
C TRP A 192 -20.14 -2.83 -8.96
N LYS A 193 -21.14 -3.48 -8.35
CA LYS A 193 -20.91 -4.64 -7.48
C LYS A 193 -20.24 -5.78 -8.25
N GLN A 194 -20.72 -6.10 -9.46
CA GLN A 194 -20.14 -7.14 -10.31
C GLN A 194 -18.73 -6.79 -10.81
N ALA A 195 -18.47 -5.54 -11.18
CA ALA A 195 -17.16 -5.08 -11.61
C ALA A 195 -16.16 -5.03 -10.46
N SER A 196 -16.60 -4.60 -9.26
CA SER A 196 -15.79 -4.63 -8.04
C SER A 196 -15.52 -6.06 -7.60
N GLU A 197 -16.51 -6.95 -7.64
CA GLU A 197 -16.33 -8.37 -7.32
C GLU A 197 -15.45 -9.08 -8.35
N ALA A 198 -15.58 -8.78 -9.64
CA ALA A 198 -14.72 -9.34 -10.69
C ALA A 198 -13.28 -8.80 -10.62
N PHE A 199 -13.11 -7.52 -10.27
CA PHE A 199 -11.80 -6.92 -10.05
C PHE A 199 -11.17 -7.42 -8.75
N ASP A 200 -11.93 -7.52 -7.65
CA ASP A 200 -11.47 -8.08 -6.38
C ASP A 200 -11.17 -9.57 -6.53
N ALA A 201 -11.95 -10.32 -7.32
CA ALA A 201 -11.64 -11.70 -7.68
C ALA A 201 -10.39 -11.77 -8.58
N GLY A 202 -10.25 -10.87 -9.55
CA GLY A 202 -9.07 -10.79 -10.42
C GLY A 202 -7.80 -10.37 -9.68
N VAL A 203 -7.90 -9.49 -8.68
CA VAL A 203 -6.79 -9.07 -7.79
C VAL A 203 -6.52 -10.12 -6.72
N ALA A 204 -7.53 -10.82 -6.21
CA ALA A 204 -7.33 -11.98 -5.35
C ALA A 204 -6.67 -13.12 -6.12
N GLN A 205 -7.01 -13.32 -7.39
CA GLN A 205 -6.44 -14.36 -8.25
C GLN A 205 -5.03 -13.98 -8.75
N ALA A 206 -4.80 -12.73 -9.15
CA ALA A 206 -3.47 -12.21 -9.54
C ALA A 206 -2.56 -11.89 -8.34
N GLY A 207 -3.13 -11.76 -7.13
CA GLY A 207 -2.40 -11.50 -5.89
C GLY A 207 -2.05 -12.75 -5.08
N ARG A 208 -2.58 -13.93 -5.46
CA ARG A 208 -2.28 -15.21 -4.80
C ARG A 208 -0.90 -15.72 -5.15
N THR A 209 -0.54 -15.79 -6.42
CA THR A 209 0.77 -16.27 -6.86
C THR A 209 1.60 -15.11 -7.39
N ILE A 210 2.84 -14.95 -6.89
CA ILE A 210 3.76 -13.92 -7.35
C ILE A 210 4.21 -14.27 -8.76
N THR A 211 3.88 -13.41 -9.73
CA THR A 211 4.38 -13.53 -11.10
C THR A 211 5.69 -12.78 -11.26
N GLU A 212 6.56 -13.21 -12.18
CA GLU A 212 7.64 -12.35 -12.65
C GLU A 212 7.04 -11.02 -13.11
N GLY A 213 7.55 -9.92 -12.55
CA GLY A 213 6.94 -8.60 -12.73
C GLY A 213 6.71 -8.28 -14.21
N GLY A 214 5.50 -7.82 -14.53
CA GLY A 214 5.25 -7.26 -15.85
C GLY A 214 6.21 -6.08 -16.11
N MET A 215 6.57 -5.84 -17.37
CA MET A 215 7.53 -4.81 -17.81
C MET A 215 7.27 -3.37 -17.28
N ASN A 216 6.14 -3.15 -16.61
CA ASN A 216 5.70 -1.88 -16.03
C ASN A 216 5.96 -1.74 -14.51
N GLU A 217 6.54 -2.73 -13.81
CA GLU A 217 7.03 -2.53 -12.43
C GLU A 217 8.37 -1.77 -12.43
N ALA A 218 8.27 -0.45 -12.56
CA ALA A 218 9.39 0.47 -12.60
C ALA A 218 10.02 0.69 -11.20
N ASN A 219 10.53 -0.36 -10.54
CA ASN A 219 11.43 -0.18 -9.40
C ASN A 219 12.86 -0.66 -9.74
N PRO A 220 13.80 0.27 -10.06
CA PRO A 220 15.21 -0.05 -10.28
C PRO A 220 15.86 -0.86 -9.15
N TRP A 221 15.40 -0.68 -7.91
CA TRP A 221 15.90 -1.43 -6.76
C TRP A 221 15.47 -2.90 -6.77
N LEU A 222 14.23 -3.20 -7.18
CA LEU A 222 13.75 -4.59 -7.33
C LEU A 222 14.50 -5.33 -8.45
N ARG A 223 14.81 -4.62 -9.55
CA ARG A 223 15.66 -5.17 -10.62
C ARG A 223 17.08 -5.48 -10.15
N ARG A 224 17.66 -4.61 -9.34
CA ARG A 224 19.03 -4.79 -8.79
C ARG A 224 19.12 -5.94 -7.78
N THR A 225 18.07 -6.13 -6.98
CA THR A 225 18.05 -7.12 -5.90
C THR A 225 17.57 -8.49 -6.33
N GLY A 226 16.90 -8.59 -7.49
CA GLY A 226 16.46 -9.88 -8.03
C GLY A 226 15.28 -10.51 -7.30
N TRP A 227 14.53 -9.74 -6.48
CA TRP A 227 13.39 -10.27 -5.73
C TRP A 227 12.26 -10.81 -6.62
N ALA A 228 11.99 -10.16 -7.75
CA ALA A 228 10.92 -10.55 -8.66
C ALA A 228 11.13 -11.96 -9.25
N PRO A 229 12.28 -12.29 -9.87
CA PRO A 229 12.54 -13.68 -10.31
C PRO A 229 12.71 -14.65 -9.13
N TYR A 230 13.25 -14.20 -7.99
CA TYR A 230 13.44 -15.05 -6.81
C TYR A 230 12.13 -15.55 -6.18
N LEU A 231 11.11 -14.70 -6.15
CA LEU A 231 9.81 -15.02 -5.56
C LEU A 231 8.77 -15.49 -6.59
N ALA A 232 9.12 -15.55 -7.87
CA ALA A 232 8.21 -15.99 -8.91
C ALA A 232 7.68 -17.42 -8.63
N GLY A 233 6.38 -17.61 -8.80
CA GLY A 233 5.69 -18.88 -8.52
C GLY A 233 5.35 -19.11 -7.04
N GLN A 234 5.85 -18.29 -6.12
CA GLN A 234 5.52 -18.42 -4.69
C GLN A 234 4.11 -17.89 -4.39
N GLN A 235 3.40 -18.54 -3.47
CA GLN A 235 2.10 -18.06 -3.00
C GLN A 235 2.29 -16.94 -1.96
N ARG A 236 1.67 -15.79 -2.20
CA ARG A 236 1.75 -14.61 -1.35
C ARG A 236 1.23 -14.88 0.06
N ASP A 237 0.12 -15.60 0.18
CA ASP A 237 -0.48 -15.90 1.48
C ASP A 237 0.44 -16.80 2.32
N GLU A 238 1.10 -17.77 1.71
CA GLU A 238 2.10 -18.61 2.36
C GLU A 238 3.32 -17.79 2.81
N LEU A 239 3.83 -16.88 1.97
CA LEU A 239 4.92 -15.99 2.35
C LEU A 239 4.55 -15.05 3.51
N LEU A 240 3.30 -14.56 3.54
CA LEU A 240 2.81 -13.72 4.63
C LEU A 240 2.69 -14.50 5.94
N GLN A 241 2.26 -15.76 5.88
CA GLN A 241 2.25 -16.66 7.03
C GLN A 241 3.66 -16.90 7.58
N LEU A 242 4.69 -17.01 6.73
CA LEU A 242 6.07 -17.19 7.18
C LEU A 242 6.61 -16.00 7.99
N VAL A 243 6.10 -14.79 7.79
CA VAL A 243 6.56 -13.56 8.49
C VAL A 243 5.59 -13.09 9.59
N GLU A 244 4.46 -13.76 9.76
CA GLU A 244 3.43 -13.34 10.71
C GLU A 244 3.95 -13.39 12.15
N ALA A 245 3.43 -12.52 13.02
CA ALA A 245 3.76 -12.61 14.43
C ALA A 245 3.30 -13.97 14.97
N PRO A 246 4.05 -14.60 15.89
CA PRO A 246 3.57 -15.83 16.48
C PRO A 246 2.21 -15.64 17.16
N ALA A 247 1.43 -16.71 17.33
CA ALA A 247 0.14 -16.70 18.02
C ALA A 247 0.31 -16.50 19.55
N GLU A 248 -0.51 -15.64 20.17
CA GLU A 248 -0.50 -15.50 21.64
C GLU A 248 -0.86 -16.85 22.26
N GLN A 249 -0.34 -17.15 23.46
CA GLN A 249 -0.56 -18.48 24.06
C GLN A 249 -2.05 -18.82 23.99
N PRO A 250 -2.43 -20.02 23.54
CA PRO A 250 -3.82 -20.38 23.49
C PRO A 250 -4.39 -20.34 24.92
N ASP A 251 -5.50 -19.62 25.11
CA ASP A 251 -6.31 -19.78 26.31
C ASP A 251 -6.64 -21.28 26.44
N GLU A 252 -6.55 -21.84 27.65
CA GLU A 252 -6.78 -23.27 27.91
C GLU A 252 -8.11 -23.77 27.33
N GLN A 253 -9.10 -22.88 27.20
CA GLN A 253 -10.43 -23.16 26.63
C GLN A 253 -10.47 -23.26 25.09
N THR A 254 -9.45 -22.78 24.37
CA THR A 254 -9.36 -22.82 22.89
C THR A 254 -8.54 -24.01 22.38
N SER A 255 -7.84 -24.72 23.28
CA SER A 255 -6.94 -25.86 23.02
C SER A 255 -7.61 -27.11 22.45
N ALA A 256 -8.95 -27.14 22.38
CA ALA A 256 -9.70 -28.33 21.97
C ALA A 256 -9.65 -28.63 20.46
N GLY A 257 -8.91 -27.85 19.66
CA GLY A 257 -8.78 -28.07 18.21
C GLY A 257 -7.43 -27.69 17.62
N ALA A 258 -6.65 -28.71 17.22
CA ALA A 258 -5.97 -28.76 15.92
C ALA A 258 -4.49 -28.32 15.73
N ALA A 259 -3.61 -28.33 16.75
CA ALA A 259 -2.16 -28.25 16.51
C ALA A 259 -1.38 -29.41 17.15
N SER A 260 -0.51 -30.07 16.38
CA SER A 260 0.42 -31.12 16.89
C SER A 260 1.32 -30.55 17.99
N PRO A 261 1.71 -31.33 19.02
CA PRO A 261 2.67 -30.91 20.04
C PRO A 261 3.95 -30.30 19.46
N GLU A 262 4.42 -30.83 18.33
CA GLU A 262 5.59 -30.29 17.63
C GLU A 262 5.34 -28.90 17.02
N ALA A 263 4.15 -28.68 16.44
CA ALA A 263 3.78 -27.38 15.89
C ALA A 263 3.64 -26.32 17.00
N ALA A 264 3.08 -26.72 18.16
CA ALA A 264 3.02 -25.87 19.34
C ALA A 264 4.42 -25.52 19.87
N GLN A 265 5.36 -26.48 19.89
CA GLN A 265 6.76 -26.20 20.27
C GLN A 265 7.43 -25.24 19.28
N ARG A 266 7.29 -25.46 17.96
CA ARG A 266 7.83 -24.58 16.92
C ARG A 266 7.36 -23.13 17.12
N GLU A 267 6.08 -22.95 17.40
CA GLU A 267 5.49 -21.63 17.60
C GLU A 267 5.93 -20.98 18.93
N ARG A 268 6.15 -21.76 20.01
CA ARG A 268 6.76 -21.27 21.26
C ARG A 268 8.20 -20.79 21.05
N ILE A 269 9.01 -21.52 20.31
CA ILE A 269 10.37 -21.11 19.94
C ILE A 269 10.33 -19.81 19.11
N ALA A 270 9.45 -19.75 18.11
CA ALA A 270 9.25 -18.54 17.30
C ALA A 270 8.85 -17.33 18.18
N ARG A 271 7.98 -17.54 19.17
CA ARG A 271 7.60 -16.52 20.16
C ARG A 271 8.78 -16.05 20.99
N ALA A 272 9.63 -16.95 21.47
CA ALA A 272 10.82 -16.59 22.23
C ALA A 272 11.77 -15.68 21.40
N VAL A 273 12.04 -16.05 20.14
CA VAL A 273 12.84 -15.22 19.21
C VAL A 273 12.17 -13.85 18.96
N TRP A 274 10.86 -13.85 18.72
CA TRP A 274 10.08 -12.61 18.50
C TRP A 274 10.21 -11.63 19.67
N ASN A 275 10.09 -12.14 20.89
CA ASN A 275 10.19 -11.37 22.13
C ASN A 275 11.62 -10.91 22.41
N ALA A 276 12.61 -11.76 22.13
CA ALA A 276 14.03 -11.42 22.25
C ALA A 276 14.40 -10.24 21.34
N MET A 277 13.94 -10.23 20.09
CA MET A 277 14.17 -9.10 19.19
C MET A 277 13.51 -7.80 19.68
N ALA A 278 12.33 -7.88 20.31
CA ALA A 278 11.73 -6.74 20.98
C ALA A 278 12.58 -6.26 22.17
N GLY A 279 13.22 -7.18 22.90
CA GLY A 279 14.22 -6.89 23.93
C GLY A 279 15.43 -6.16 23.38
N VAL A 280 16.00 -6.63 22.26
CA VAL A 280 17.10 -5.96 21.56
C VAL A 280 16.72 -4.54 21.15
N ALA A 281 15.52 -4.34 20.62
CA ALA A 281 15.04 -3.01 20.26
C ALA A 281 14.97 -2.08 21.50
N ARG A 282 14.43 -2.55 22.62
CA ARG A 282 14.38 -1.78 23.88
C ARG A 282 15.79 -1.46 24.41
N ALA A 283 16.67 -2.47 24.45
CA ALA A 283 18.05 -2.30 24.90
C ALA A 283 18.79 -1.28 24.02
N SER A 284 18.65 -1.36 22.68
CA SER A 284 19.26 -0.40 21.77
C SER A 284 18.79 1.04 22.04
N GLN A 285 17.50 1.23 22.39
CA GLN A 285 16.96 2.55 22.69
C GLN A 285 17.45 3.09 24.03
N ALA A 286 17.55 2.25 25.05
CA ALA A 286 18.18 2.60 26.33
C ALA A 286 19.63 3.03 26.09
N THR A 287 20.41 2.25 25.34
CA THR A 287 21.81 2.57 25.01
C THR A 287 21.93 3.91 24.29
N VAL A 288 21.08 4.21 23.30
CA VAL A 288 21.10 5.51 22.60
C VAL A 288 20.72 6.67 23.52
N THR A 289 19.75 6.45 24.42
CA THR A 289 19.30 7.46 25.38
C THR A 289 20.40 7.83 26.37
N GLU A 290 21.14 6.83 26.85
CA GLU A 290 22.22 6.98 27.83
C GLU A 290 23.56 7.40 27.18
N SER A 291 23.71 7.24 25.88
CA SER A 291 24.95 7.57 25.16
C SER A 291 25.21 9.08 25.09
N GLY A 292 26.48 9.49 25.21
CA GLY A 292 26.89 10.87 24.98
C GLY A 292 26.65 11.35 23.53
N MET A 293 26.53 12.67 23.35
CA MET A 293 26.29 13.31 22.04
C MET A 293 27.28 12.86 20.96
N MET A 294 28.57 12.77 21.30
CA MET A 294 29.62 12.40 20.34
C MET A 294 29.46 10.97 19.83
N ILE A 295 29.09 10.02 20.70
CA ILE A 295 28.84 8.62 20.32
C ILE A 295 27.65 8.55 19.36
N ARG A 296 26.57 9.27 19.66
CA ARG A 296 25.38 9.34 18.80
C ARG A 296 25.64 10.01 17.45
N MET A 297 26.55 10.99 17.40
CA MET A 297 27.01 11.60 16.15
C MET A 297 27.85 10.62 15.32
N GLN A 298 28.70 9.80 15.94
CA GLN A 298 29.45 8.77 15.21
C GLN A 298 28.55 7.65 14.68
N ALA A 299 27.52 7.25 15.44
CA ALA A 299 26.62 6.15 15.07
C ALA A 299 25.80 6.40 13.78
N VAL A 300 25.57 7.66 13.38
CA VAL A 300 24.81 8.02 12.17
C VAL A 300 25.67 8.22 10.92
N ARG A 301 26.99 8.04 11.04
CA ARG A 301 27.91 8.19 9.92
C ARG A 301 27.97 6.88 9.14
N THR A 302 27.68 6.96 7.85
CA THR A 302 27.84 5.82 6.94
C THR A 302 29.21 5.82 6.28
N GLU A 303 29.89 6.98 6.23
CA GLU A 303 31.21 7.17 5.63
C GLU A 303 32.13 7.96 6.59
N ARG A 304 33.44 7.74 6.47
CA ARG A 304 34.45 8.24 7.44
C ARG A 304 34.61 9.76 7.43
N ASP A 305 34.25 10.42 6.34
CA ASP A 305 34.37 11.85 6.08
C ASP A 305 33.02 12.56 6.02
N GLN A 306 31.91 11.81 6.08
CA GLN A 306 30.57 12.38 6.14
C GLN A 306 30.38 13.20 7.42
N VAL A 307 30.01 14.47 7.24
CA VAL A 307 29.62 15.38 8.32
C VAL A 307 28.12 15.24 8.57
N ARG A 308 27.75 14.88 9.80
CA ARG A 308 26.36 14.83 10.26
C ARG A 308 26.12 15.94 11.27
N HIS A 309 25.06 16.71 11.07
CA HIS A 309 24.69 17.85 11.93
C HIS A 309 23.64 17.49 12.99
N GLN A 310 23.13 16.26 12.98
CA GLN A 310 22.15 15.77 13.94
C GLN A 310 22.58 14.40 14.48
N PRO A 311 22.54 14.19 15.81
CA PRO A 311 22.89 12.92 16.42
C PRO A 311 21.81 11.86 16.18
N LEU A 312 22.14 10.59 16.37
CA LEU A 312 21.13 9.55 16.52
C LEU A 312 20.17 9.92 17.66
N GLN A 313 18.88 10.06 17.35
CA GLN A 313 17.86 10.34 18.36
C GLN A 313 17.14 9.05 18.77
N PRO A 314 16.93 8.81 20.07
CA PRO A 314 16.04 7.75 20.51
C PRO A 314 14.60 8.09 20.11
N TYR A 315 13.79 7.06 19.87
CA TYR A 315 12.37 7.25 19.60
C TYR A 315 11.68 7.74 20.87
N GLN A 316 10.97 8.87 20.76
CA GLN A 316 10.24 9.45 21.89
C GLN A 316 9.02 8.60 22.29
N GLU A 317 8.39 7.93 21.32
CA GLU A 317 7.20 7.12 21.54
C GLU A 317 7.50 5.62 21.59
N ARG A 318 7.00 4.92 22.62
CA ARG A 318 7.14 3.45 22.75
C ARG A 318 6.55 2.69 21.55
N THR A 319 5.46 3.18 20.96
CA THR A 319 4.83 2.58 19.77
C THR A 319 5.72 2.68 18.52
N SER A 320 6.56 3.71 18.43
CA SER A 320 7.53 3.88 17.33
C SER A 320 8.62 2.81 17.37
N ILE A 321 9.04 2.38 18.57
CA ILE A 321 10.00 1.27 18.74
C ILE A 321 9.40 -0.02 18.18
N THR A 322 8.16 -0.35 18.53
CA THR A 322 7.47 -1.56 18.04
C THR A 322 7.32 -1.53 16.52
N LYS A 323 6.92 -0.40 15.93
CA LYS A 323 6.81 -0.24 14.47
C LYS A 323 8.15 -0.46 13.76
N ARG A 324 9.25 0.04 14.33
CA ARG A 324 10.61 -0.06 13.75
C ARG A 324 11.27 -1.41 14.00
N CYS A 325 10.87 -2.12 15.06
CA CYS A 325 11.30 -3.49 15.35
C CYS A 325 10.60 -4.50 14.42
N ARG A 326 9.36 -4.23 14.02
CA ARG A 326 8.52 -5.15 13.24
C ARG A 326 9.21 -5.77 12.02
N PRO A 327 9.92 -5.02 11.14
CA PRO A 327 10.60 -5.62 9.99
C PRO A 327 11.69 -6.62 10.39
N TRP A 328 12.42 -6.36 11.48
CA TRP A 328 13.42 -7.29 12.01
C TRP A 328 12.79 -8.55 12.56
N GLN A 329 11.67 -8.42 13.26
CA GLN A 329 10.92 -9.57 13.76
C GLN A 329 10.39 -10.42 12.60
N GLN A 330 9.82 -9.79 11.56
CA GLN A 330 9.35 -10.47 10.35
C GLN A 330 10.47 -11.23 9.64
N MET A 331 11.65 -10.61 9.51
CA MET A 331 12.83 -11.25 8.94
C MET A 331 13.24 -12.49 9.73
N LEU A 332 13.26 -12.41 11.06
CA LEU A 332 13.58 -13.55 11.92
C LEU A 332 12.52 -14.65 11.82
N MET A 333 11.23 -14.32 11.79
CA MET A 333 10.15 -15.31 11.65
C MET A 333 10.26 -16.08 10.35
N PHE A 334 10.57 -15.39 9.26
CA PHE A 334 10.81 -16.02 7.96
C PHE A 334 11.85 -17.14 8.08
N PHE A 335 13.02 -16.83 8.68
CA PHE A 335 14.10 -17.79 8.84
C PHE A 335 13.77 -18.90 9.85
N VAL A 336 13.16 -18.56 10.99
CA VAL A 336 12.78 -19.55 12.01
C VAL A 336 11.81 -20.57 11.41
N ARG A 337 10.72 -20.12 10.78
CA ARG A 337 9.69 -21.00 10.24
C ARG A 337 10.18 -21.84 9.07
N THR A 338 10.89 -21.23 8.11
CA THR A 338 11.40 -21.98 6.95
C THR A 338 12.49 -23.00 7.34
N GLN A 339 13.38 -22.68 8.29
CA GLN A 339 14.38 -23.65 8.76
C GLN A 339 13.77 -24.79 9.56
N GLN A 340 12.77 -24.51 10.41
CA GLN A 340 12.05 -25.55 11.16
C GLN A 340 11.28 -26.48 10.22
N ALA A 341 10.60 -25.94 9.21
CA ALA A 341 9.89 -26.75 8.22
C ALA A 341 10.86 -27.63 7.41
N ARG A 342 12.00 -27.08 6.97
CA ARG A 342 13.05 -27.84 6.27
C ARG A 342 13.67 -28.92 7.13
N ALA A 343 13.89 -28.67 8.42
CA ALA A 343 14.38 -29.68 9.36
C ALA A 343 13.38 -30.83 9.54
N ALA A 344 12.07 -30.56 9.34
CA ALA A 344 11.00 -31.54 9.35
C ALA A 344 10.78 -32.24 7.99
N GLY A 345 11.58 -31.91 6.97
CA GLY A 345 11.44 -32.47 5.61
C GLY A 345 10.36 -31.80 4.76
N GLU A 346 9.82 -30.65 5.18
CA GLU A 346 8.80 -29.90 4.45
C GLU A 346 9.46 -28.91 3.45
N GLU A 347 8.93 -28.84 2.22
CA GLU A 347 9.29 -27.79 1.27
C GLU A 347 8.56 -26.50 1.64
N ALA A 348 9.23 -25.60 2.36
CA ALA A 348 8.64 -24.32 2.78
C ALA A 348 9.46 -23.11 2.31
N GLY A 349 8.75 -22.18 1.67
CA GLY A 349 9.25 -20.88 1.27
C GLY A 349 10.30 -20.93 0.14
N PRO A 350 10.81 -19.76 -0.27
CA PRO A 350 11.71 -19.65 -1.40
C PRO A 350 13.13 -20.18 -1.05
N PRO A 351 13.89 -20.63 -2.06
CA PRO A 351 15.16 -21.34 -1.84
C PRO A 351 16.27 -20.43 -1.32
N TYR A 352 16.85 -20.73 -0.17
CA TYR A 352 18.03 -20.02 0.33
C TYR A 352 18.90 -20.94 1.18
N ARG A 353 20.16 -20.56 1.38
CA ARG A 353 21.09 -21.27 2.26
C ARG A 353 21.89 -20.29 3.10
N PHE A 354 22.05 -20.60 4.38
CA PHE A 354 22.99 -19.88 5.24
C PHE A 354 24.43 -20.26 4.92
N HIS A 355 25.31 -19.27 4.95
CA HIS A 355 26.74 -19.57 5.04
C HIS A 355 27.08 -20.13 6.43
N GLN A 356 28.26 -20.74 6.58
CA GLN A 356 28.64 -21.46 7.79
C GLN A 356 28.47 -20.62 9.07
N GLN A 357 29.00 -19.40 9.09
CA GLN A 357 28.87 -18.52 10.26
C GLN A 357 27.42 -18.14 10.58
N GLN A 358 26.57 -17.89 9.56
CA GLN A 358 25.14 -17.65 9.75
C GLN A 358 24.45 -18.87 10.34
N ALA A 359 24.75 -20.07 9.84
CA ALA A 359 24.18 -21.31 10.35
C ALA A 359 24.56 -21.52 11.82
N THR A 360 25.84 -21.32 12.18
CA THR A 360 26.29 -21.41 13.59
C THR A 360 25.60 -20.38 14.48
N ALA A 361 25.48 -19.13 14.03
CA ALA A 361 24.80 -18.09 14.81
C ALA A 361 23.30 -18.38 14.98
N PHE A 362 22.65 -18.87 13.92
CA PHE A 362 21.25 -19.25 13.93
C PHE A 362 21.00 -20.43 14.87
N SER A 363 21.81 -21.49 14.81
CA SER A 363 21.71 -22.63 15.74
C SER A 363 21.83 -22.19 17.19
N ARG A 364 22.80 -21.33 17.53
CA ARG A 364 22.94 -20.78 18.89
C ARG A 364 21.72 -20.00 19.34
N MET A 365 21.14 -19.19 18.44
CA MET A 365 19.91 -18.44 18.72
C MET A 365 18.72 -19.37 18.98
N ILE A 366 18.57 -20.43 18.17
CA ILE A 366 17.49 -21.41 18.35
C ILE A 366 17.64 -22.17 19.66
N THR A 367 18.83 -22.66 20.01
CA THR A 367 19.06 -23.34 21.30
C THR A 367 18.73 -22.44 22.50
N ALA A 368 19.09 -21.15 22.43
CA ALA A 368 18.73 -20.20 23.48
C ALA A 368 17.20 -19.94 23.54
N ALA A 369 16.54 -19.91 22.39
CA ALA A 369 15.10 -19.72 22.29
C ALA A 369 14.32 -20.95 22.77
N GLU A 370 14.81 -22.17 22.53
CA GLU A 370 14.28 -23.42 23.06
C GLU A 370 14.32 -23.41 24.59
N ALA A 371 15.49 -23.14 25.18
CA ALA A 371 15.62 -23.05 26.63
C ALA A 371 14.67 -22.00 27.26
N ALA A 372 14.50 -20.84 26.59
CA ALA A 372 13.57 -19.81 27.05
C ALA A 372 12.08 -20.22 26.88
N ALA A 373 11.76 -20.96 25.83
CA ALA A 373 10.42 -21.47 25.57
C ALA A 373 10.02 -22.58 26.57
N ASP A 374 10.98 -23.41 26.97
CA ASP A 374 10.78 -24.47 27.96
C ASP A 374 10.65 -23.88 29.37
N ALA A 375 11.50 -22.92 29.74
CA ALA A 375 11.39 -22.21 31.03
C ALA A 375 10.06 -21.45 31.18
N ALA A 376 9.50 -20.92 30.08
CA ALA A 376 8.20 -20.26 30.10
C ALA A 376 7.01 -21.25 30.19
N ALA A 377 7.23 -22.54 29.94
CA ALA A 377 6.22 -23.58 30.01
C ALA A 377 6.16 -24.30 31.37
N ASP A 378 7.23 -24.21 32.16
CA ASP A 378 7.32 -24.80 33.50
C ASP A 378 7.68 -23.70 34.54
N PRO A 379 6.69 -22.91 35.01
CA PRO A 379 6.91 -21.88 36.02
C PRO A 379 7.03 -22.50 37.42
N ALA A 380 8.09 -23.29 37.66
CA ALA A 380 8.40 -23.82 38.98
C ALA A 380 9.41 -22.90 39.73
N ASP A 381 8.95 -22.44 40.90
CA ASP A 381 9.65 -21.73 42.00
C ASP A 381 10.36 -20.39 41.70
N GLU A 382 9.61 -19.28 41.81
CA GLU A 382 10.20 -18.07 42.39
C GLU A 382 10.16 -18.19 43.92
N PRO A 383 11.31 -18.18 44.62
CA PRO A 383 11.31 -18.09 46.08
C PRO A 383 10.77 -16.72 46.48
N VAL A 384 9.72 -16.73 47.30
CA VAL A 384 9.17 -15.55 47.99
C VAL A 384 10.30 -14.91 48.79
N SER A 385 10.88 -13.83 48.26
CA SER A 385 11.79 -12.98 49.03
C SER A 385 10.98 -12.28 50.11
N GLU A 386 11.11 -12.78 51.34
CA GLU A 386 10.73 -12.07 52.56
C GLU A 386 11.24 -10.63 52.50
N ARG A 387 10.30 -9.68 52.55
CA ARG A 387 10.62 -8.28 52.89
C ARG A 387 11.00 -8.26 54.36
N VAL A 388 12.28 -8.12 54.63
CA VAL A 388 12.75 -7.64 55.94
C VAL A 388 12.61 -6.13 55.93
N GLU A 389 11.66 -5.63 56.73
CA GLU A 389 11.65 -4.25 57.20
C GLU A 389 12.87 -4.02 58.10
N VAL A 390 13.72 -3.06 57.72
CA VAL A 390 14.43 -2.15 58.65
C VAL A 390 14.57 -0.79 57.98
#